data_AF-A0A453A8V0-F1
#
_entry.id   AF-A0A453A8V0-F1
#
_cell.length_a   1.000
_cell.length_b   1.000
_cell.length_c   1.000
_cell.angle_alpha   90.00
_cell.angle_beta   90.00
_cell.angle_gamma   90.00
#
_symmetry.space_group_name_H-M   'P 1'
#
loop_
_entity.id
_entity.type
_entity.pdbx_description
1 polymer ?
#
loop_
_entity_poly.entity_id
_entity_poly.type
_entity_poly.pdbx_seq_one_letter_code
_entity_poly.pdbx_strand_id
1 'polypeptide(L)'
;HYLFLSVCIRRFSFCILYGNLCKKKSNKYQIPTHMNVLIKYRTHPFWLQKYCPSHEVDGTPRCCSCERMEPRESRYVLLDDGRKLCLECLDSAVMDTNECQPLYLEIQEFYEGLNMKVEQQVPLLLVERQALNEAMEGEKTGHHHLPETRGLCLSEEQTVSTILRRPRMTGNKIMEMITEPYRLTRRCEVTAILILYGLPRLLTGSILAHEMMHAWLQLKGYRTLTPDIEEGICQVLAHLWIESEIMAGSGSNTASTSSSSSSSTSSKKGGRSQFERKLGDFFKHQTESDTSVAYGDGFRAGNRVVQQYGLKRTLEHIRLTRTLPF
;
A
#
# COMPACT_ATOMS: atom_id res chain seq x y z
N HIS A 1 -28.87 -38.14 11.66
CA HIS A 1 -29.69 -38.38 12.87
C HIS A 1 -28.90 -37.91 14.09
N TYR A 2 -29.34 -36.80 14.69
CA TYR A 2 -29.11 -36.23 16.04
C TYR A 2 -27.67 -36.11 16.59
N LEU A 3 -27.05 -34.93 16.74
CA LEU A 3 -27.26 -33.77 17.66
C LEU A 3 -26.87 -33.99 19.15
N PHE A 4 -25.91 -33.15 19.61
CA PHE A 4 -25.64 -32.59 20.97
C PHE A 4 -25.08 -33.54 22.06
N LEU A 5 -24.11 -33.14 22.91
CA LEU A 5 -24.09 -31.93 23.75
C LEU A 5 -22.74 -31.20 23.87
N SER A 6 -22.90 -29.88 23.93
CA SER A 6 -21.97 -28.81 24.28
C SER A 6 -21.38 -28.96 25.69
N VAL A 7 -20.09 -28.69 25.84
CA VAL A 7 -19.55 -28.04 27.05
C VAL A 7 -18.63 -26.91 26.63
N CYS A 8 -19.25 -25.75 26.47
CA CYS A 8 -18.60 -24.45 26.48
C CYS A 8 -18.09 -24.19 27.91
N ILE A 9 -16.84 -24.54 28.21
CA ILE A 9 -16.13 -23.94 29.36
C ILE A 9 -15.33 -22.75 28.82
N ARG A 10 -15.95 -21.58 28.96
CA ARG A 10 -15.29 -20.28 29.01
C ARG A 10 -14.05 -20.36 29.91
N ARG A 11 -12.85 -20.33 29.33
CA ARG A 11 -11.64 -19.87 30.01
C ARG A 11 -10.60 -19.46 28.97
N PHE A 12 -10.45 -18.14 28.86
CA PHE A 12 -9.42 -17.41 28.10
C PHE A 12 -8.13 -18.21 27.98
N SER A 13 -7.89 -18.80 26.80
CA SER A 13 -6.66 -19.52 26.49
C SER A 13 -6.03 -18.86 25.27
N PHE A 14 -5.20 -17.85 25.51
CA PHE A 14 -4.44 -17.15 24.47
C PHE A 14 -3.40 -18.09 23.87
N CYS A 15 -3.56 -18.46 22.59
CA CYS A 15 -2.62 -19.28 21.82
C CYS A 15 -1.29 -18.54 21.59
N ILE A 16 -0.14 -19.18 21.85
CA ILE A 16 1.19 -18.55 21.84
C ILE A 16 1.91 -18.75 20.51
N LEU A 17 2.03 -17.71 19.69
CA LEU A 17 2.99 -17.69 18.57
C LEU A 17 4.43 -17.74 19.10
N TYR A 18 5.08 -18.89 18.96
CA TYR A 18 6.53 -19.12 19.13
C TYR A 18 7.11 -19.47 17.75
N GLY A 19 7.45 -18.47 16.94
CA GLY A 19 7.90 -18.72 15.56
C GLY A 19 6.97 -19.69 14.80
N ASN A 20 7.51 -20.76 14.22
CA ASN A 20 6.79 -21.79 13.46
C ASN A 20 5.91 -22.75 14.30
N LEU A 21 5.81 -22.59 15.62
CA LEU A 21 5.05 -23.47 16.51
C LEU A 21 4.17 -22.68 17.48
N CYS A 22 2.90 -23.06 17.59
CA CYS A 22 1.98 -22.49 18.57
C CYS A 22 2.06 -23.30 19.88
N LYS A 23 2.61 -22.74 20.98
CA LYS A 23 2.52 -23.36 22.31
C LYS A 23 1.23 -22.87 22.99
N LYS A 24 0.44 -23.77 23.57
CA LYS A 24 -0.72 -23.40 24.40
C LYS A 24 -0.23 -23.13 25.82
N LYS A 25 -0.41 -21.93 26.38
CA LYS A 25 -0.10 -21.69 27.80
C LYS A 25 -1.30 -22.18 28.63
N SER A 26 -1.27 -23.45 29.03
CA SER A 26 -1.97 -23.90 30.24
C SER A 26 -0.96 -24.66 31.10
N ASN A 27 -0.95 -24.35 32.40
CA ASN A 27 -0.06 -24.92 33.41
C ASN A 27 0.22 -26.42 33.22
N LYS A 28 1.51 -26.79 33.37
CA LYS A 28 2.01 -28.13 33.69
C LYS A 28 1.61 -29.31 32.78
N TYR A 29 1.83 -29.26 31.48
CA TYR A 29 1.97 -30.51 30.71
C TYR A 29 3.06 -30.38 29.65
N GLN A 30 4.14 -31.14 29.85
CA GLN A 30 5.13 -31.49 28.83
C GLN A 30 4.36 -32.12 27.66
N ILE A 31 4.55 -31.64 26.43
CA ILE A 31 3.87 -32.21 25.26
C ILE A 31 4.40 -33.64 25.10
N PRO A 32 3.56 -34.70 25.21
CA PRO A 32 4.02 -36.06 24.98
C PRO A 32 4.39 -36.18 23.50
N THR A 33 5.63 -36.55 23.25
CA THR A 33 6.19 -36.79 21.92
C THR A 33 5.70 -38.12 21.34
N HIS A 34 4.39 -38.40 21.34
CA HIS A 34 3.87 -39.56 20.61
C HIS A 34 2.36 -39.47 20.32
N MET A 35 1.98 -39.94 19.12
CA MET A 35 0.64 -40.15 18.54
C MET A 35 0.03 -38.98 17.75
N ASN A 36 0.37 -38.90 16.44
CA ASN A 36 -0.48 -38.43 15.32
C ASN A 36 -1.39 -37.20 15.51
N VAL A 37 -0.99 -36.19 16.29
CA VAL A 37 -1.69 -34.90 16.27
C VAL A 37 -1.13 -34.08 15.10
N LEU A 38 -1.83 -34.11 13.96
CA LEU A 38 -1.58 -33.14 12.90
C LEU A 38 -1.72 -31.73 13.49
N ILE A 39 -0.61 -31.00 13.64
CA ILE A 39 -0.64 -29.58 13.97
C ILE A 39 -1.22 -28.86 12.75
N LYS A 40 -2.51 -28.50 12.82
CA LYS A 40 -3.14 -27.66 11.80
C LYS A 40 -2.60 -26.24 11.95
N TYR A 41 -1.78 -25.81 11.00
CA TYR A 41 -1.35 -24.42 10.84
C TYR A 41 -1.96 -23.85 9.56
N ARG A 42 -2.13 -22.53 9.53
CA ARG A 42 -2.36 -21.77 8.31
C ARG A 42 -1.10 -21.01 7.95
N THR A 43 -1.05 -20.54 6.72
CA THR A 43 0.12 -19.90 6.15
C THR A 43 -0.31 -18.62 5.47
N HIS A 44 0.41 -17.52 5.70
CA HIS A 44 0.20 -16.30 4.93
C HIS A 44 0.51 -16.59 3.46
N PRO A 45 -0.41 -16.33 2.50
CA PRO A 45 -0.24 -16.75 1.11
C PRO A 45 1.08 -16.31 0.47
N PHE A 46 1.48 -15.05 0.67
CA PHE A 46 2.75 -14.52 0.16
C PHE A 46 3.95 -14.73 1.11
N TRP A 47 3.87 -14.24 2.35
CA TRP A 47 5.02 -14.26 3.28
C TRP A 47 5.40 -15.65 3.79
N LEU A 48 4.53 -16.64 3.57
CA LEU A 48 4.65 -18.00 4.10
C LEU A 48 4.78 -18.06 5.63
N GLN A 49 4.35 -17.00 6.33
CA GLN A 49 4.29 -16.94 7.78
C GLN A 49 3.28 -17.98 8.27
N LYS A 50 3.75 -18.99 9.02
CA LYS A 50 2.89 -20.00 9.63
C LYS A 50 2.27 -19.46 10.91
N TYR A 51 0.97 -19.69 11.10
CA TYR A 51 0.24 -19.27 12.30
C TYR A 51 -0.86 -20.27 12.68
N CYS A 52 -1.28 -20.22 13.94
CA CYS A 52 -2.41 -21.02 14.43
C CYS A 52 -3.74 -20.47 13.88
N PRO A 53 -4.66 -21.30 13.38
CA PRO A 53 -5.96 -20.85 12.88
C PRO A 53 -6.77 -20.01 13.88
N SER A 54 -6.55 -20.16 15.19
CA SER A 54 -7.22 -19.34 16.20
C SER A 54 -6.91 -17.84 16.08
N HIS A 55 -5.77 -17.48 15.50
CA HIS A 55 -5.36 -16.09 15.32
C HIS A 55 -6.17 -15.31 14.28
N GLU A 56 -7.04 -15.99 13.54
CA GLU A 56 -7.98 -15.33 12.63
C GLU A 56 -9.17 -14.70 13.36
N VAL A 57 -9.47 -15.16 14.58
CA VAL A 57 -10.66 -14.76 15.34
C VAL A 57 -10.36 -14.24 16.74
N ASP A 58 -9.12 -14.33 17.22
CA ASP A 58 -8.75 -13.91 18.57
C ASP A 58 -8.33 -12.43 18.68
N GLY A 59 -8.40 -11.68 17.58
CA GLY A 59 -8.01 -10.27 17.52
C GLY A 59 -6.51 -10.05 17.44
N THR A 60 -5.70 -11.07 17.14
CA THR A 60 -4.28 -10.90 16.85
C THR A 60 -4.12 -9.92 15.68
N PRO A 61 -3.45 -8.77 15.89
CA PRO A 61 -3.41 -7.74 14.88
C PRO A 61 -2.43 -8.10 13.77
N ARG A 62 -2.61 -7.45 12.63
CA ARG A 62 -1.74 -7.55 11.47
C ARG A 62 -1.10 -6.20 11.20
N CYS A 63 0.06 -6.24 10.55
CA CYS A 63 0.68 -5.03 10.03
C CYS A 63 -0.23 -4.45 8.94
N CYS A 64 -0.59 -3.17 9.03
CA CYS A 64 -1.47 -2.53 8.05
C CYS A 64 -0.86 -2.45 6.64
N SER A 65 0.45 -2.66 6.51
CA SER A 65 1.15 -2.59 5.23
C SER A 65 1.54 -3.95 4.68
N CYS A 66 2.15 -4.84 5.47
CA CYS A 66 2.60 -6.15 5.00
C CYS A 66 1.70 -7.33 5.41
N GLU A 67 0.63 -7.08 6.17
CA GLU A 67 -0.39 -8.06 6.58
C GLU A 67 0.10 -9.25 7.44
N ARG A 68 1.41 -9.30 7.75
CA ARG A 68 1.97 -10.25 8.70
C ARG A 68 1.33 -10.07 10.07
N MET A 69 0.94 -11.17 10.69
CA MET A 69 0.43 -11.18 12.07
C MET A 69 1.53 -10.75 13.05
N GLU A 70 1.16 -9.96 14.06
CA GLU A 70 2.04 -9.52 15.14
C GLU A 70 2.59 -10.74 15.92
N PRO A 71 3.91 -10.99 15.89
CA PRO A 71 4.53 -12.02 16.72
C PRO A 71 4.45 -11.64 18.19
N ARG A 72 4.49 -12.60 19.11
CA ARG A 72 4.50 -12.28 20.55
C ARG A 72 5.79 -11.64 21.04
N GLU A 73 6.91 -11.96 20.40
CA GLU A 73 8.25 -11.52 20.80
C GLU A 73 8.59 -10.12 20.28
N SER A 74 7.82 -9.61 19.31
CA SER A 74 8.01 -8.28 18.73
C SER A 74 6.70 -7.51 18.76
N ARG A 75 6.72 -6.32 19.35
CA ARG A 75 5.55 -5.46 19.40
C ARG A 75 5.55 -4.52 18.22
N TYR A 76 4.48 -4.58 17.43
CA TYR A 76 4.23 -3.62 16.38
C TYR A 76 3.97 -2.24 16.99
N VAL A 77 4.24 -1.20 16.20
CA VAL A 77 3.96 0.18 16.59
C VAL A 77 2.50 0.49 16.33
N LEU A 78 1.82 1.03 17.33
CA LEU A 78 0.44 1.52 17.21
C LEU A 78 0.46 2.97 16.68
N LEU A 79 -0.30 3.22 15.60
CA LEU A 79 -0.55 4.54 15.04
C LEU A 79 -1.75 5.20 15.73
N ASP A 80 -1.88 6.53 15.65
CA ASP A 80 -2.95 7.28 16.34
C ASP A 80 -4.35 6.88 15.85
N ASP A 81 -4.47 6.45 14.59
CA ASP A 81 -5.71 5.95 13.99
C ASP A 81 -6.03 4.46 14.30
N GLY A 82 -5.26 3.86 15.20
CA GLY A 82 -5.44 2.49 15.67
C GLY A 82 -4.82 1.41 14.78
N ARG A 83 -4.25 1.75 13.61
CA ARG A 83 -3.48 0.79 12.80
C ARG A 83 -2.22 0.34 13.53
N LYS A 84 -1.72 -0.84 13.18
CA LYS A 84 -0.44 -1.36 13.66
C LYS A 84 0.55 -1.54 12.54
N LEU A 85 1.79 -1.14 12.77
CA LEU A 85 2.88 -1.24 11.80
C LEU A 85 4.02 -2.09 12.37
N CYS A 86 4.50 -3.07 11.61
CA CYS A 86 5.68 -3.84 12.00
C CYS A 86 6.95 -3.00 11.86
N LEU A 87 8.00 -3.33 12.63
CA LEU A 87 9.24 -2.55 12.64
C LEU A 87 9.92 -2.47 11.27
N GLU A 88 9.90 -3.56 10.49
CA GLU A 88 10.48 -3.56 9.13
C GLU A 88 9.72 -2.64 8.16
N CYS A 89 8.41 -2.47 8.33
CA CYS A 89 7.61 -1.52 7.57
C CYS A 89 7.76 -0.08 8.09
N LEU A 90 8.01 0.08 9.39
CA LEU A 90 8.23 1.37 10.02
C LEU A 90 9.53 2.03 9.55
N ASP A 91 10.57 1.24 9.27
CA ASP A 91 11.88 1.74 8.82
C ASP A 91 11.80 2.67 7.60
N SER A 92 10.82 2.46 6.72
CA SER A 92 10.60 3.31 5.54
C SER A 92 9.25 4.02 5.56
N ALA A 93 8.56 4.09 6.71
CA ALA A 93 7.26 4.73 6.79
C ALA A 93 7.34 6.25 6.60
N VAL A 94 6.46 6.78 5.77
CA VAL A 94 6.31 8.22 5.55
C VAL A 94 5.27 8.77 6.52
N MET A 95 5.69 9.67 7.42
CA MET A 95 4.86 10.09 8.55
C MET A 95 4.20 11.45 8.36
N ASP A 96 4.76 12.32 7.52
CA ASP A 96 4.22 13.65 7.23
C ASP A 96 4.43 14.10 5.78
N THR A 97 3.76 15.19 5.41
CA THR A 97 3.77 15.73 4.05
C THR A 97 5.17 16.16 3.59
N ASN A 98 6.05 16.59 4.49
CA ASN A 98 7.41 17.01 4.15
C ASN A 98 8.29 15.81 3.82
N GLU A 99 8.19 14.73 4.60
CA GLU A 99 8.87 13.45 4.33
C GLU A 99 8.43 12.83 2.99
N CYS A 100 7.22 13.14 2.53
CA CYS A 100 6.71 12.64 1.26
C CYS A 100 7.21 13.42 0.03
N GLN A 101 7.70 14.66 0.19
CA GLN A 101 8.10 15.51 -0.95
C GLN A 101 9.16 14.89 -1.87
N PRO A 102 10.24 14.26 -1.37
CA PRO A 102 11.22 13.60 -2.25
C PRO A 102 10.58 12.50 -3.10
N LEU A 103 9.67 11.72 -2.50
CA LEU A 103 8.93 10.68 -3.21
C LEU A 103 7.98 11.29 -4.25
N TYR A 104 7.34 12.42 -3.95
CA TYR A 104 6.50 13.14 -4.91
C TYR A 104 7.28 13.55 -6.17
N LEU A 105 8.48 14.11 -5.99
CA LEU A 105 9.37 14.46 -7.10
C LEU A 105 9.78 13.22 -7.90
N GLU A 106 10.09 12.10 -7.25
CA GLU A 106 10.40 10.84 -7.94
C GLU A 106 9.22 10.33 -8.79
N ILE A 107 7.97 10.46 -8.30
CA ILE A 107 6.79 10.13 -9.10
C ILE A 107 6.65 11.09 -10.29
N GLN A 108 6.86 12.39 -10.10
CA GLN A 108 6.80 13.35 -11.21
C GLN A 108 7.85 13.03 -12.29
N GLU A 109 9.08 12.69 -11.89
CA GLU A 109 10.14 12.25 -12.80
C GLU A 109 9.77 10.95 -13.53
N PHE A 110 9.17 9.97 -12.83
CA PHE A 110 8.67 8.74 -13.44
C PHE A 110 7.63 9.04 -14.54
N TYR A 111 6.65 9.89 -14.26
CA TYR A 111 5.63 10.31 -15.23
C TYR A 111 6.24 11.09 -16.41
N GLU A 112 7.21 11.98 -16.15
CA GLU A 112 7.91 12.71 -17.22
C GLU A 112 8.72 11.75 -18.10
N GLY A 113 9.35 10.72 -17.52
CA GLY A 113 10.05 9.64 -18.24
C GLY A 113 9.13 8.79 -19.12
N LEU A 114 7.82 8.75 -18.83
CA LEU A 114 6.79 8.13 -19.66
C LEU A 114 6.21 9.09 -20.71
N ASN A 115 6.75 10.31 -20.86
CA ASN A 115 6.18 11.40 -21.65
C ASN A 115 4.77 11.80 -21.20
N MET A 116 4.47 11.63 -19.91
CA MET A 116 3.17 11.88 -19.28
C MET A 116 3.29 12.96 -18.20
N LYS A 117 4.04 14.03 -18.49
CA LYS A 117 4.24 15.14 -17.55
C LYS A 117 2.90 15.70 -17.06
N VAL A 118 2.73 15.76 -15.73
CA VAL A 118 1.61 16.43 -15.06
C VAL A 118 1.97 17.90 -14.94
N GLU A 119 1.39 18.73 -15.81
CA GLU A 119 1.73 20.16 -15.94
C GLU A 119 1.23 20.98 -14.74
N GLN A 120 0.14 20.54 -14.12
CA GLN A 120 -0.40 21.20 -12.95
C GLN A 120 0.39 20.81 -11.70
N GLN A 121 0.73 21.80 -10.86
CA GLN A 121 1.21 21.52 -9.51
C GLN A 121 0.03 21.08 -8.64
N VAL A 122 -0.07 19.77 -8.37
CA VAL A 122 -1.12 19.18 -7.55
C VAL A 122 -0.62 19.10 -6.10
N PRO A 123 -1.27 19.78 -5.13
CA PRO A 123 -0.92 19.64 -3.72
C PRO A 123 -0.98 18.17 -3.26
N LEU A 124 0.08 17.69 -2.62
CA LEU A 124 0.11 16.38 -1.96
C LEU A 124 -0.04 16.58 -0.45
N LEU A 125 -1.02 15.91 0.16
CA LEU A 125 -1.29 16.00 1.60
C LEU A 125 -1.33 14.61 2.22
N LEU A 126 -0.54 14.41 3.28
CA LEU A 126 -0.71 13.24 4.14
C LEU A 126 -1.82 13.50 5.16
N VAL A 127 -2.68 12.50 5.35
CA VAL A 127 -3.89 12.62 6.15
C VAL A 127 -4.12 11.37 7.00
N GLU A 128 -4.92 11.51 8.05
CA GLU A 128 -5.41 10.40 8.85
C GLU A 128 -6.59 9.69 8.16
N ARG A 129 -6.88 8.44 8.57
CA ARG A 129 -7.99 7.64 8.03
C ARG A 129 -9.33 8.38 8.07
N GLN A 130 -9.60 9.09 9.16
CA GLN A 130 -10.85 9.85 9.30
C GLN A 130 -10.97 10.92 8.23
N ALA A 131 -9.94 11.75 8.05
CA ALA A 131 -9.93 12.82 7.05
C ALA A 131 -10.05 12.27 5.62
N LEU A 132 -9.46 11.10 5.32
CA LEU A 132 -9.58 10.45 4.02
C LEU A 132 -11.02 9.96 3.76
N ASN A 133 -11.68 9.39 4.77
CA ASN A 133 -13.07 8.96 4.66
C ASN A 133 -14.02 10.15 4.47
N GLU A 134 -13.85 11.22 5.26
CA GLU A 134 -14.64 12.46 5.13
C GLU A 134 -14.45 13.11 3.75
N ALA A 135 -13.21 13.17 3.26
CA ALA A 135 -12.91 13.70 1.93
C ALA A 135 -13.53 12.86 0.80
N MET A 136 -13.63 11.54 0.99
CA MET A 136 -14.26 10.63 0.03
C MET A 136 -15.79 10.82 -0.03
N GLU A 137 -16.45 11.11 1.09
CA GLU A 137 -17.89 11.44 1.12
C GLU A 137 -18.21 12.76 0.42
N GLY A 138 -17.25 13.70 0.41
CA GLY A 138 -17.37 14.99 -0.29
C GLY A 138 -17.14 14.90 -1.80
N GLU A 139 -16.55 13.82 -2.31
CA GLU A 139 -16.22 13.65 -3.73
C GLU A 139 -17.35 12.98 -4.53
N LYS A 140 -17.70 13.58 -5.67
CA LYS A 140 -18.81 13.10 -6.50
C LYS A 140 -18.45 11.90 -7.38
N THR A 141 -17.16 11.64 -7.56
CA THR A 141 -16.62 10.61 -8.48
C THR A 141 -15.99 9.42 -7.75
N GLY A 142 -16.09 9.32 -6.42
CA GLY A 142 -15.46 8.25 -5.64
C GLY A 142 -16.02 6.85 -5.95
N HIS A 143 -15.15 5.91 -6.32
CA HIS A 143 -15.51 4.50 -6.51
C HIS A 143 -15.17 3.67 -5.25
N HIS A 144 -16.17 3.39 -4.42
CA HIS A 144 -16.00 2.61 -3.17
C HIS A 144 -15.82 1.11 -3.46
N HIS A 145 -14.64 0.53 -3.22
CA HIS A 145 -14.52 -0.95 -3.30
C HIS A 145 -13.40 -1.62 -2.47
N LEU A 146 -12.47 -0.88 -1.85
CA LEU A 146 -11.48 -1.49 -0.93
C LEU A 146 -12.00 -1.46 0.52
N PRO A 147 -11.63 -2.43 1.39
CA PRO A 147 -11.96 -2.39 2.81
C PRO A 147 -11.41 -1.15 3.52
N GLU A 148 -10.40 -0.51 2.94
CA GLU A 148 -9.81 0.75 3.39
C GLU A 148 -9.22 1.51 2.20
N THR A 149 -9.78 2.69 1.88
CA THR A 149 -9.17 3.65 0.95
C THR A 149 -7.85 4.15 1.55
N ARG A 150 -6.79 4.26 0.73
CA ARG A 150 -5.44 4.66 1.19
C ARG A 150 -4.87 5.88 0.45
N GLY A 151 -5.49 6.27 -0.65
CA GLY A 151 -5.20 7.48 -1.41
C GLY A 151 -6.49 8.01 -2.01
N LEU A 152 -6.49 9.30 -2.37
CA LEU A 152 -7.62 9.92 -3.03
C LEU A 152 -7.18 11.13 -3.88
N CYS A 153 -7.50 11.11 -5.16
CA CYS A 153 -7.41 12.26 -6.05
C CYS A 153 -8.68 13.12 -5.94
N LEU A 154 -8.53 14.40 -5.57
CA LEU A 154 -9.64 15.32 -5.31
C LEU A 154 -9.83 16.31 -6.46
N SER A 155 -11.08 16.69 -6.71
CA SER A 155 -11.47 17.67 -7.73
C SER A 155 -12.42 18.75 -7.20
N GLU A 156 -13.05 18.51 -6.06
CA GLU A 156 -14.03 19.42 -5.45
C GLU A 156 -13.38 20.31 -4.37
N GLU A 157 -14.04 21.43 -4.04
CA GLU A 157 -13.62 22.31 -2.95
C GLU A 157 -14.05 21.73 -1.61
N GLN A 158 -13.09 21.56 -0.70
CA GLN A 158 -13.35 21.11 0.66
C GLN A 158 -12.22 21.49 1.62
N THR A 159 -12.45 21.36 2.92
CA THR A 159 -11.40 21.55 3.94
C THR A 159 -10.99 20.18 4.46
N VAL A 160 -9.71 19.85 4.39
CA VAL A 160 -9.17 18.55 4.78
C VAL A 160 -8.20 18.74 5.94
N SER A 161 -8.28 17.89 6.95
CA SER A 161 -7.30 17.86 8.04
C SER A 161 -6.02 17.16 7.58
N THR A 162 -4.90 17.88 7.49
CA THR A 162 -3.59 17.36 7.04
C THR A 162 -2.58 17.33 8.17
N ILE A 163 -1.56 16.48 8.02
CA ILE A 163 -0.53 16.25 9.01
C ILE A 163 0.57 17.30 8.86
N LEU A 164 0.70 18.17 9.86
CA LEU A 164 1.66 19.27 9.88
C LEU A 164 3.10 18.77 10.05
N ARG A 165 3.31 17.85 11.01
CA ARG A 165 4.63 17.36 11.42
C ARG A 165 4.58 15.92 11.85
N ARG A 166 5.73 15.24 11.67
CA ARG A 166 5.99 13.91 12.20
C ARG A 166 5.64 13.83 13.70
N PRO A 167 4.87 12.81 14.10
CA PRO A 167 4.49 12.63 15.49
C PRO A 167 5.65 12.15 16.36
N ARG A 168 5.53 12.35 17.67
CA ARG A 168 6.52 11.86 18.64
C ARG A 168 6.25 10.40 18.95
N MET A 169 7.32 9.61 19.01
CA MET A 169 7.25 8.22 19.43
C MET A 169 7.50 8.11 20.93
N THR A 170 6.55 7.49 21.65
CA THR A 170 6.71 7.15 23.07
C THR A 170 6.60 5.63 23.23
N GLY A 171 7.74 4.96 23.34
CA GLY A 171 7.81 3.50 23.29
C GLY A 171 7.35 2.97 21.93
N ASN A 172 6.43 1.98 21.93
CA ASN A 172 5.87 1.38 20.70
C ASN A 172 4.54 2.04 20.30
N LYS A 173 4.32 3.28 20.70
CA LYS A 173 3.14 4.06 20.31
C LYS A 173 3.60 5.37 19.70
N ILE A 174 3.05 5.65 18.53
CA ILE A 174 2.99 7.00 18.03
C ILE A 174 1.86 7.70 18.80
N MET A 175 2.10 8.95 19.18
CA MET A 175 1.15 9.78 19.91
C MET A 175 1.30 11.24 19.46
N GLU A 176 0.24 12.02 19.66
CA GLU A 176 0.21 13.47 19.46
C GLU A 176 0.43 13.86 17.99
N MET A 177 -0.29 13.22 17.07
CA MET A 177 -0.43 13.74 15.71
C MET A 177 -0.94 15.17 15.73
N ILE A 178 -0.14 16.10 15.19
CA ILE A 178 -0.53 17.50 15.04
C ILE A 178 -1.09 17.67 13.64
N THR A 179 -2.37 17.93 13.55
CA THR A 179 -3.07 18.20 12.30
C THR A 179 -3.43 19.67 12.16
N GLU A 180 -3.59 20.13 10.92
CA GLU A 180 -4.07 21.46 10.61
C GLU A 180 -5.13 21.40 9.48
N PRO A 181 -6.12 22.30 9.47
CA PRO A 181 -7.08 22.39 8.38
C PRO A 181 -6.43 22.99 7.13
N TYR A 182 -6.50 22.28 6.01
CA TYR A 182 -6.08 22.74 4.70
C TYR A 182 -7.31 23.02 3.82
N ARG A 183 -7.47 24.27 3.36
CA ARG A 183 -8.58 24.67 2.50
C ARG A 183 -8.24 24.42 1.04
N LEU A 184 -8.93 23.46 0.40
CA LEU A 184 -8.85 23.21 -1.03
C LEU A 184 -9.75 24.19 -1.77
N THR A 185 -9.12 25.02 -2.60
CA THR A 185 -9.82 25.94 -3.50
C THR A 185 -9.69 25.41 -4.93
N ARG A 186 -10.79 25.37 -5.68
CA ARG A 186 -10.84 24.85 -7.04
C ARG A 186 -10.32 25.90 -8.00
N ARG A 187 -9.00 25.91 -8.13
CA ARG A 187 -8.28 26.76 -9.09
C ARG A 187 -8.04 26.05 -10.42
N CYS A 188 -8.28 24.75 -10.47
CA CYS A 188 -7.90 23.85 -11.55
C CYS A 188 -8.70 22.56 -11.46
N GLU A 189 -8.51 21.62 -12.41
CA GLU A 189 -9.33 20.41 -12.50
C GLU A 189 -9.11 19.44 -11.33
N VAL A 190 -7.88 19.36 -10.81
CA VAL A 190 -7.50 18.51 -9.68
C VAL A 190 -7.10 19.40 -8.51
N THR A 191 -7.71 19.27 -7.34
CA THR A 191 -7.47 20.17 -6.21
C THR A 191 -6.36 19.69 -5.27
N ALA A 192 -6.23 18.38 -5.06
CA ALA A 192 -5.16 17.76 -4.28
C ALA A 192 -5.10 16.23 -4.48
N ILE A 193 -4.00 15.62 -4.06
CA ILE A 193 -3.89 14.18 -3.82
C ILE A 193 -3.71 13.98 -2.31
N LEU A 194 -4.57 13.16 -1.71
CA LEU A 194 -4.47 12.74 -0.32
C LEU A 194 -3.85 11.35 -0.23
N ILE A 195 -2.98 11.12 0.76
CA ILE A 195 -2.45 9.79 1.06
C ILE A 195 -2.52 9.52 2.56
N LEU A 196 -2.95 8.30 2.92
CA LEU A 196 -2.94 7.84 4.30
C LEU A 196 -1.51 7.76 4.84
N TYR A 197 -1.25 8.39 5.98
CA TYR A 197 0.08 8.42 6.59
C TYR A 197 0.54 7.08 7.16
N GLY A 198 1.82 6.99 7.53
CA GLY A 198 2.36 5.83 8.25
C GLY A 198 2.41 4.57 7.38
N LEU A 199 2.49 4.73 6.06
CA LEU A 199 2.70 3.66 5.10
C LEU A 199 4.18 3.64 4.66
N PRO A 200 4.77 2.45 4.43
CA PRO A 200 6.12 2.33 3.87
C PRO A 200 6.24 3.07 2.55
N ARG A 201 7.41 3.66 2.29
CA ARG A 201 7.72 4.43 1.09
C ARG A 201 7.22 3.78 -0.20
N LEU A 202 7.47 2.49 -0.42
CA LEU A 202 7.00 1.79 -1.62
C LEU A 202 5.48 1.74 -1.73
N LEU A 203 4.76 1.56 -0.62
CA LEU A 203 3.30 1.57 -0.65
C LEU A 203 2.77 2.99 -0.87
N THR A 204 3.34 3.98 -0.19
CA THR A 204 3.03 5.39 -0.40
C THR A 204 3.25 5.79 -1.86
N GLY A 205 4.36 5.35 -2.45
CA GLY A 205 4.71 5.70 -3.83
C GLY A 205 3.83 5.00 -4.86
N SER A 206 3.43 3.75 -4.63
CA SER A 206 2.49 3.06 -5.51
C SER A 206 1.11 3.69 -5.48
N ILE A 207 0.63 4.08 -4.28
CA ILE A 207 -0.62 4.84 -4.13
C ILE A 207 -0.50 6.18 -4.83
N LEU A 208 0.59 6.92 -4.61
CA LEU A 208 0.80 8.20 -5.28
C LEU A 208 0.84 8.06 -6.80
N ALA A 209 1.53 7.04 -7.33
CA ALA A 209 1.56 6.76 -8.75
C ALA A 209 0.16 6.44 -9.30
N HIS A 210 -0.67 5.73 -8.54
CA HIS A 210 -2.07 5.48 -8.87
C HIS A 210 -2.88 6.79 -8.93
N GLU A 211 -2.87 7.59 -7.85
CA GLU A 211 -3.63 8.84 -7.78
C GLU A 211 -3.15 9.89 -8.80
N MET A 212 -1.85 9.89 -9.11
CA MET A 212 -1.28 10.75 -10.14
C MET A 212 -1.80 10.37 -11.54
N MET A 213 -2.15 9.09 -11.76
CA MET A 213 -2.74 8.66 -13.03
C MET A 213 -4.16 9.21 -13.18
N HIS A 214 -4.97 9.15 -12.11
CA HIS A 214 -6.28 9.80 -12.05
C HIS A 214 -6.16 11.30 -12.39
N ALA A 215 -5.23 12.00 -11.73
CA ALA A 215 -4.97 13.40 -12.00
C ALA A 215 -4.57 13.66 -13.46
N TRP A 216 -3.69 12.83 -14.03
CA TRP A 216 -3.23 12.97 -15.42
C TRP A 216 -4.36 12.72 -16.43
N LEU A 217 -5.18 11.69 -16.22
CA LEU A 217 -6.35 11.37 -17.04
C LEU A 217 -7.32 12.54 -17.08
N GLN A 218 -7.65 13.08 -15.90
CA GLN A 218 -8.52 14.23 -15.75
C GLN A 218 -7.97 15.43 -16.55
N LEU A 219 -6.72 15.82 -16.32
CA LEU A 219 -6.07 16.96 -16.99
C LEU A 219 -5.92 16.82 -18.51
N LYS A 220 -5.83 15.59 -19.02
CA LYS A 220 -5.80 15.33 -20.47
C LYS A 220 -7.19 15.14 -21.09
N GLY A 221 -8.25 15.27 -20.30
CA GLY A 221 -9.64 15.28 -20.77
C GLY A 221 -10.23 13.89 -20.98
N TYR A 222 -9.72 12.86 -20.30
CA TYR A 222 -10.30 11.52 -20.27
C TYR A 222 -11.55 11.53 -19.39
N ARG A 223 -12.69 11.96 -19.96
CA ARG A 223 -13.98 12.03 -19.24
C ARG A 223 -14.77 10.72 -19.34
N THR A 224 -15.54 10.36 -18.31
CA THR A 224 -16.53 9.26 -18.37
C THR A 224 -15.95 7.91 -18.82
N LEU A 225 -14.81 7.52 -18.26
CA LEU A 225 -14.32 6.14 -18.40
C LEU A 225 -15.17 5.22 -17.51
N THR A 226 -15.23 3.94 -17.88
CA THR A 226 -15.80 2.94 -16.97
C THR A 226 -14.79 2.64 -15.86
N PRO A 227 -15.25 2.30 -14.64
CA PRO A 227 -14.35 2.12 -13.50
C PRO A 227 -13.27 1.05 -13.73
N ASP A 228 -13.56 0.00 -14.49
CA ASP A 228 -12.60 -1.04 -14.84
C ASP A 228 -11.46 -0.56 -15.74
N ILE A 229 -11.73 0.41 -16.62
CA ILE A 229 -10.70 0.99 -17.49
C ILE A 229 -9.88 2.03 -16.72
N GLU A 230 -10.56 2.91 -15.98
CA GLU A 230 -9.93 3.98 -15.21
C GLU A 230 -9.07 3.41 -14.07
N GLU A 231 -9.65 2.62 -13.17
CA GLU A 231 -8.91 2.00 -12.08
C GLU A 231 -7.87 1.00 -12.60
N GLY A 232 -8.21 0.29 -13.68
CA GLY A 232 -7.31 -0.66 -14.32
C GLY A 232 -6.02 -0.01 -14.81
N ILE A 233 -6.10 1.11 -15.55
CA ILE A 233 -4.91 1.80 -16.03
C ILE A 233 -4.16 2.49 -14.87
N CYS A 234 -4.86 3.03 -13.86
CA CYS A 234 -4.23 3.57 -12.66
C CYS A 234 -3.42 2.50 -11.89
N GLN A 235 -3.95 1.27 -11.77
CA GLN A 235 -3.22 0.13 -11.22
C GLN A 235 -2.01 -0.28 -12.06
N VAL A 236 -2.10 -0.20 -13.40
CA VAL A 236 -0.95 -0.46 -14.28
C VAL A 236 0.20 0.51 -13.99
N LEU A 237 -0.07 1.80 -13.85
CA LEU A 237 0.97 2.79 -13.56
C LEU A 237 1.60 2.58 -12.18
N ALA A 238 0.79 2.26 -11.17
CA ALA A 238 1.28 1.91 -9.84
C ALA A 238 2.20 0.68 -9.86
N HIS A 239 1.81 -0.36 -10.60
CA HIS A 239 2.58 -1.59 -10.77
C HIS A 239 3.90 -1.35 -11.50
N LEU A 240 3.88 -0.61 -12.62
CA LEU A 240 5.08 -0.23 -13.37
C LEU A 240 6.06 0.58 -12.52
N TRP A 241 5.56 1.48 -11.68
CA TRP A 241 6.42 2.24 -10.77
C TRP A 241 7.10 1.32 -9.75
N ILE A 242 6.35 0.42 -9.09
CA ILE A 242 6.92 -0.58 -8.17
C ILE A 242 7.98 -1.42 -8.87
N GLU A 243 7.71 -1.89 -10.09
CA GLU A 243 8.67 -2.67 -10.88
C GLU A 243 9.96 -1.90 -11.13
N SER A 244 9.88 -0.62 -11.49
CA SER A 244 11.05 0.23 -11.69
C SER A 244 11.89 0.37 -10.40
N GLU A 245 11.23 0.46 -9.25
CA GLU A 245 11.88 0.58 -7.95
C GLU A 245 12.54 -0.74 -7.50
N ILE A 246 11.93 -1.89 -7.80
CA ILE A 246 12.55 -3.20 -7.53
C ILE A 246 13.76 -3.41 -8.46
N MET A 247 13.63 -3.10 -9.75
CA MET A 247 14.71 -3.27 -10.74
C MET A 247 15.90 -2.38 -10.47
N ALA A 248 15.69 -1.09 -10.19
CA ALA A 248 16.76 -0.13 -9.89
C ALA A 248 17.56 -0.51 -8.63
N GLY A 249 16.98 -1.30 -7.71
CA GLY A 249 17.72 -1.80 -6.56
C GLY A 249 18.69 -2.93 -6.92
N SER A 250 18.43 -3.70 -7.97
CA SER A 250 19.14 -4.97 -8.28
C SER A 250 20.50 -4.77 -8.97
N GLY A 251 20.77 -3.56 -9.50
CA GLY A 251 22.02 -3.23 -10.20
C GLY A 251 23.26 -3.02 -9.33
N SER A 252 23.21 -3.23 -8.01
CA SER A 252 24.33 -2.92 -7.09
C SER A 252 25.30 -4.09 -6.81
N ASN A 253 25.13 -5.27 -7.43
CA ASN A 253 25.96 -6.45 -7.14
C ASN A 253 27.03 -6.78 -8.20
N THR A 254 27.31 -5.89 -9.15
CA THR A 254 28.50 -6.05 -10.00
C THR A 254 29.71 -5.47 -9.27
N ALA A 255 30.60 -6.35 -8.82
CA ALA A 255 31.95 -5.98 -8.40
C ALA A 255 32.67 -5.32 -9.58
N SER A 256 32.76 -3.99 -9.57
CA SER A 256 33.55 -3.24 -10.56
C SER A 256 34.89 -2.88 -9.93
N THR A 257 35.90 -3.69 -10.26
CA THR A 257 37.28 -3.23 -10.27
C THR A 257 37.44 -2.13 -11.32
N SER A 258 38.22 -1.11 -10.95
CA SER A 258 38.81 -0.02 -11.74
C SER A 258 37.98 1.21 -12.12
N SER A 259 38.63 2.32 -11.80
CA SER A 259 38.40 3.76 -12.02
C SER A 259 38.01 4.22 -13.44
N SER A 260 37.08 5.16 -13.53
CA SER A 260 37.34 6.52 -14.05
C SER A 260 36.10 7.41 -13.92
N SER A 261 36.37 8.70 -13.75
CA SER A 261 35.46 9.79 -13.43
C SER A 261 34.47 10.15 -14.54
N SER A 262 33.19 10.22 -14.19
CA SER A 262 32.22 11.10 -14.83
C SER A 262 31.17 11.54 -13.81
N SER A 263 30.99 12.86 -13.72
CA SER A 263 30.04 13.53 -12.84
C SER A 263 28.62 13.24 -13.30
N SER A 264 27.94 12.31 -12.62
CA SER A 264 26.49 12.20 -12.62
C SER A 264 26.00 12.51 -11.22
N THR A 265 25.06 13.46 -11.13
CA THR A 265 24.30 13.77 -9.92
C THR A 265 23.42 12.57 -9.57
N SER A 266 24.03 11.54 -8.98
CA SER A 266 23.33 10.42 -8.39
C SER A 266 22.74 10.90 -7.07
N SER A 267 21.45 11.23 -7.09
CA SER A 267 20.63 11.24 -5.88
C SER A 267 20.96 9.96 -5.11
N LYS A 268 21.49 10.10 -3.89
CA LYS A 268 21.91 9.00 -3.02
C LYS A 268 20.71 8.10 -2.70
N LYS A 269 20.29 7.23 -3.63
CA LYS A 269 19.45 6.08 -3.36
C LYS A 269 20.33 5.13 -2.56
N GLY A 270 20.28 5.26 -1.23
CA GLY A 270 20.88 4.27 -0.33
C GLY A 270 20.43 2.87 -0.72
N GLY A 271 21.31 1.88 -0.58
CA GLY A 271 21.02 0.51 -1.02
C GLY A 271 19.70 0.00 -0.45
N ARG A 272 18.74 -0.32 -1.32
CA ARG A 272 17.42 -0.84 -0.92
C ARG A 272 17.56 -2.19 -0.22
N SER A 273 16.93 -2.32 0.94
CA SER A 273 17.02 -3.54 1.77
C SER A 273 16.36 -4.74 1.05
N GLN A 274 16.78 -5.96 1.42
CA GLN A 274 16.13 -7.17 0.91
C GLN A 274 14.64 -7.21 1.30
N PHE A 275 14.32 -6.69 2.50
CA PHE A 275 12.96 -6.57 2.97
C PHE A 275 12.11 -5.67 2.05
N GLU A 276 12.63 -4.49 1.70
CA GLU A 276 11.94 -3.52 0.86
C GLU A 276 11.61 -4.11 -0.52
N ARG A 277 12.54 -4.86 -1.14
CA ARG A 277 12.28 -5.55 -2.41
C ARG A 277 11.16 -6.57 -2.30
N LYS A 278 11.23 -7.43 -1.27
CA LYS A 278 10.20 -8.45 -1.01
C LYS A 278 8.85 -7.82 -0.67
N LEU A 279 8.86 -6.64 -0.05
CA LEU A 279 7.65 -5.84 0.18
C LEU A 279 7.09 -5.28 -1.13
N GLY A 280 7.93 -4.85 -2.06
CA GLY A 280 7.51 -4.50 -3.43
C GLY A 280 6.88 -5.69 -4.16
N ASP A 281 7.52 -6.85 -4.14
CA ASP A 281 6.97 -8.09 -4.73
C ASP A 281 5.62 -8.47 -4.10
N PHE A 282 5.46 -8.24 -2.79
CA PHE A 282 4.19 -8.44 -2.10
C PHE A 282 3.10 -7.53 -2.65
N PHE A 283 3.36 -6.24 -2.85
CA PHE A 283 2.39 -5.30 -3.39
C PHE A 283 2.02 -5.63 -4.84
N LYS A 284 3.00 -6.00 -5.67
CA LYS A 284 2.73 -6.50 -7.03
C LYS A 284 1.79 -7.71 -7.00
N HIS A 285 2.10 -8.68 -6.15
CA HIS A 285 1.25 -9.87 -5.99
C HIS A 285 -0.17 -9.49 -5.55
N GLN A 286 -0.34 -8.51 -4.65
CA GLN A 286 -1.68 -8.03 -4.26
C GLN A 286 -2.46 -7.51 -5.46
N THR A 287 -1.88 -6.62 -6.27
CA THR A 287 -2.53 -6.09 -7.49
C THR A 287 -2.83 -7.20 -8.51
N GLU A 288 -1.88 -8.11 -8.74
CA GLU A 288 -2.03 -9.19 -9.72
C GLU A 288 -3.10 -10.21 -9.34
N SER A 289 -3.25 -10.48 -8.03
CA SER A 289 -4.20 -11.45 -7.47
C SER A 289 -5.53 -10.85 -7.00
N ASP A 290 -5.72 -9.54 -7.15
CA ASP A 290 -6.96 -8.86 -6.78
C ASP A 290 -8.13 -9.42 -7.59
N THR A 291 -9.19 -9.86 -6.91
CA THR A 291 -10.37 -10.48 -7.51
C THR A 291 -11.50 -9.49 -7.80
N SER A 292 -11.31 -8.20 -7.51
CA SER A 292 -12.30 -7.17 -7.80
C SER A 292 -12.40 -6.92 -9.32
N VAL A 293 -13.60 -6.56 -9.77
CA VAL A 293 -13.86 -6.32 -11.19
C VAL A 293 -13.15 -5.05 -11.66
N ALA A 294 -13.33 -3.93 -10.96
CA ALA A 294 -12.77 -2.66 -11.40
C ALA A 294 -11.23 -2.61 -11.27
N TYR A 295 -10.68 -3.00 -10.12
CA TYR A 295 -9.24 -2.88 -9.88
C TYR A 295 -8.47 -4.11 -10.37
N GLY A 296 -8.92 -5.31 -10.00
CA GLY A 296 -8.23 -6.57 -10.34
C GLY A 296 -8.36 -6.99 -11.80
N ASP A 297 -9.59 -7.19 -12.28
CA ASP A 297 -9.82 -7.53 -13.69
C ASP A 297 -9.42 -6.37 -14.61
N GLY A 298 -9.74 -5.13 -14.22
CA GLY A 298 -9.28 -3.92 -14.91
C GLY A 298 -7.76 -3.84 -15.06
N PHE A 299 -7.00 -4.08 -13.98
CA PHE A 299 -5.53 -4.17 -14.05
C PHE A 299 -5.08 -5.27 -15.01
N ARG A 300 -5.62 -6.49 -14.90
CA ARG A 300 -5.22 -7.61 -15.77
C ARG A 300 -5.52 -7.34 -17.24
N ALA A 301 -6.64 -6.68 -17.54
CA ALA A 301 -6.98 -6.28 -18.90
C ALA A 301 -6.06 -5.15 -19.40
N GLY A 302 -5.90 -4.09 -18.62
CA GLY A 302 -5.04 -2.94 -18.93
C GLY A 302 -3.57 -3.34 -19.10
N ASN A 303 -3.02 -4.14 -18.19
CA ASN A 303 -1.64 -4.58 -18.24
C ASN A 303 -1.35 -5.42 -19.49
N ARG A 304 -2.28 -6.32 -19.85
CA ARG A 304 -2.16 -7.15 -21.06
C ARG A 304 -2.04 -6.28 -22.32
N VAL A 305 -2.90 -5.28 -22.47
CA VAL A 305 -2.89 -4.43 -23.66
C VAL A 305 -1.72 -3.45 -23.66
N VAL A 306 -1.28 -2.98 -22.49
CA VAL A 306 -0.05 -2.17 -22.36
C VAL A 306 1.19 -2.97 -22.71
N GLN A 307 1.27 -4.25 -22.32
CA GLN A 307 2.36 -5.14 -22.72
C GLN A 307 2.34 -5.44 -24.22
N GLN A 308 1.16 -5.61 -24.81
CA GLN A 308 1.01 -5.95 -26.22
C GLN A 308 1.24 -4.74 -27.16
N TYR A 309 0.71 -3.57 -26.80
CA TYR A 309 0.66 -2.40 -27.69
C TYR A 309 1.50 -1.22 -27.22
N GLY A 310 1.99 -1.24 -25.97
CA GLY A 310 2.68 -0.14 -25.33
C GLY A 310 1.72 0.89 -24.73
N LEU A 311 2.14 1.51 -23.61
CA LEU A 311 1.32 2.44 -22.83
C LEU A 311 0.74 3.59 -23.67
N LYS A 312 1.59 4.23 -24.49
CA LYS A 312 1.17 5.38 -25.32
C LYS A 312 0.03 5.04 -26.27
N ARG A 313 0.12 3.91 -26.99
CA ARG A 313 -0.91 3.50 -27.96
C ARG A 313 -2.20 3.10 -27.25
N THR A 314 -2.08 2.42 -26.10
CA THR A 314 -3.23 2.09 -25.26
C THR A 314 -3.97 3.35 -24.80
N LEU A 315 -3.26 4.35 -24.27
CA LEU A 315 -3.85 5.61 -23.82
C LEU A 315 -4.48 6.40 -24.97
N GLU A 316 -3.87 6.43 -26.14
CA GLU A 316 -4.43 7.08 -27.34
C GLU A 316 -5.73 6.38 -27.78
N HIS A 317 -5.76 5.05 -27.76
CA HIS A 317 -6.96 4.28 -28.05
C HIS A 317 -8.07 4.58 -27.04
N ILE A 318 -7.79 4.48 -25.73
CA ILE A 318 -8.76 4.79 -24.65
C ILE A 318 -9.32 6.19 -24.83
N ARG A 319 -8.49 7.18 -25.23
CA ARG A 319 -8.95 8.55 -25.44
C ARG A 319 -10.00 8.65 -26.56
N LEU A 320 -9.79 7.91 -27.64
CA LEU A 320 -10.63 7.95 -28.83
C LEU A 320 -11.90 7.10 -28.68
N THR A 321 -11.79 5.92 -28.10
CA THR A 321 -12.86 4.90 -28.11
C THR A 321 -13.52 4.69 -26.75
N ARG A 322 -12.87 5.12 -25.67
CA ARG A 322 -13.28 4.84 -24.27
C ARG A 322 -13.24 3.35 -23.91
N THR A 323 -12.55 2.53 -24.70
CA THR A 323 -12.37 1.09 -24.48
C THR A 323 -10.89 0.74 -24.45
N LEU A 324 -10.54 -0.49 -24.04
CA LEU A 324 -9.19 -1.03 -24.26
C LEU A 324 -9.06 -1.52 -25.72
N PRO A 325 -7.86 -1.43 -26.33
CA PRO A 325 -7.61 -2.01 -27.63
C PRO A 325 -7.63 -3.55 -27.54
N PHE A 326 -8.34 -4.19 -28.48
CA PHE A 326 -8.43 -5.66 -28.56
C PHE A 326 -7.29 -6.27 -29.37
#